data_AF-A0AAJ7CE61-F1
#
_entry.id   AF-A0AAJ7CE61-F1
#
_cell.length_a   1.000
_cell.length_b   1.000
_cell.length_c   1.000
_cell.angle_alpha   90.00
_cell.angle_beta   90.00
_cell.angle_gamma   90.00
#
_symmetry.space_group_name_H-M   'P 1'
#
loop_
_entity.id
_entity.type
_entity.pdbx_description
1 polymer ?
#
loop_
_entity_poly.entity_id
_entity_poly.type
_entity_poly.pdbx_seq_one_letter_code
_entity_poly.pdbx_strand_id
1 'polypeptide(L)'
;MAHECVQVAVRIRPLVQSEINTGCQVCLDVVPGEPQVQLRGTEKSFTYNHVFGADIEQEDFYNTAVKGMVDNIFKGYNVTILAYGQTGSGKTHSMGTCYNGGPNMGVIPRAIQDIFKISEAKQEYDIKVSISFLELYQEQLYDLLMDKPRSQCIVDIREDSVKGITVSGLTEIE
;
A
#
# COMPACT_ATOMS: atom_id res chain seq x y z
N MET A 1 16.05 20.21 11.49
CA MET A 1 15.09 19.10 11.40
C MET A 1 15.22 18.52 10.02
N ALA A 2 15.65 17.26 9.89
CA ALA A 2 15.73 16.63 8.58
C ALA A 2 14.31 16.50 8.03
N HIS A 3 14.02 17.11 6.88
CA HIS A 3 12.76 16.89 6.19
C HIS A 3 12.74 15.43 5.72
N GLU A 4 11.79 14.64 6.22
CA GLU A 4 11.52 13.32 5.65
C GLU A 4 10.88 13.52 4.27
N CYS A 5 11.59 13.07 3.23
CA CYS A 5 11.06 13.01 1.88
C CYS A 5 10.17 11.78 1.72
N VAL A 6 9.21 11.85 0.79
CA VAL A 6 8.42 10.69 0.36
C VAL A 6 9.36 9.54 -0.01
N GLN A 7 9.15 8.39 0.60
CA GLN A 7 9.91 7.18 0.31
C GLN A 7 9.27 6.44 -0.87
N VAL A 8 10.11 5.94 -1.78
CA VAL A 8 9.68 5.21 -2.98
C VAL A 8 10.27 3.80 -2.96
N ALA A 9 9.39 2.81 -3.03
CA ALA A 9 9.74 1.41 -3.20
C ALA A 9 9.31 0.92 -4.59
N VAL A 10 10.24 0.44 -5.40
CA VAL A 10 9.97 -0.18 -6.69
C VAL A 10 9.89 -1.68 -6.51
N ARG A 11 8.78 -2.29 -6.92
CA ARG A 11 8.58 -3.73 -6.90
C ARG A 11 8.38 -4.25 -8.32
N ILE A 12 9.31 -5.06 -8.80
CA ILE A 12 9.23 -5.73 -10.09
C ILE A 12 8.47 -7.03 -9.88
N ARG A 13 7.43 -7.30 -10.68
CA ARG A 13 6.72 -8.58 -10.64
C ARG A 13 7.31 -9.56 -11.65
N PRO A 14 7.15 -10.88 -11.46
CA PRO A 14 7.47 -11.85 -12.50
C PRO A 14 6.60 -11.61 -13.75
N LEU A 15 7.11 -12.06 -14.90
CA LEU A 15 6.32 -12.10 -16.13
C LEU A 15 5.11 -13.02 -15.94
N VAL A 16 3.94 -12.58 -16.41
CA VAL A 16 2.75 -13.43 -16.40
C VAL A 16 2.72 -14.32 -17.65
N GLN A 17 1.96 -15.42 -17.59
CA GLN A 17 1.94 -16.42 -18.66
C GLN A 17 1.58 -15.84 -20.04
N SER A 18 0.68 -14.85 -20.12
CA SER A 18 0.33 -14.18 -21.37
C SER A 18 1.50 -13.43 -22.00
N GLU A 19 2.35 -12.79 -21.18
CA GLU A 19 3.56 -12.09 -21.63
C GLU A 19 4.59 -13.09 -22.14
N ILE A 20 4.81 -14.17 -21.39
CA ILE A 20 5.72 -15.26 -21.79
C ILE A 20 5.26 -15.88 -23.12
N ASN A 21 3.96 -16.15 -23.28
CA ASN A 21 3.40 -16.74 -24.50
C ASN A 21 3.54 -15.83 -25.72
N THR A 22 3.62 -14.52 -25.52
CA THR A 22 3.82 -13.52 -26.59
C THR A 22 5.33 -13.32 -26.86
N GLY A 23 6.21 -14.02 -26.15
CA GLY A 23 7.66 -13.94 -26.31
C GLY A 23 8.29 -12.74 -25.61
N CYS A 24 7.57 -12.05 -24.72
CA CYS A 24 8.13 -10.97 -23.92
C CYS A 24 9.30 -11.47 -23.08
N GLN A 25 10.35 -10.66 -22.99
CA GLN A 25 11.54 -10.94 -22.19
C GLN A 25 11.62 -9.95 -21.02
N VAL A 26 12.26 -10.37 -19.94
CA VAL A 26 12.58 -9.48 -18.82
C VAL A 26 13.46 -8.35 -19.35
N CYS A 27 13.08 -7.11 -19.06
CA CYS A 27 13.77 -5.89 -19.51
C CYS A 27 14.35 -5.04 -18.37
N LEU A 28 14.18 -5.46 -17.11
CA LEU A 28 14.66 -4.78 -15.92
C LEU A 28 15.52 -5.72 -15.08
N ASP A 29 16.63 -5.20 -14.57
CA ASP A 29 17.48 -5.86 -13.57
C ASP A 29 17.53 -5.03 -12.29
N VAL A 30 17.61 -5.72 -11.15
CA VAL A 30 17.96 -5.10 -9.87
C VAL A 30 19.47 -5.17 -9.70
N VAL A 31 20.10 -4.04 -9.39
CA VAL A 31 21.55 -3.97 -9.17
C VAL A 31 21.86 -4.61 -7.81
N PRO A 32 22.70 -5.66 -7.74
CA PRO A 32 23.00 -6.34 -6.48
C PRO A 32 23.63 -5.39 -5.45
N GLY A 33 23.06 -5.35 -4.24
CA GLY A 33 23.58 -4.53 -3.13
C GLY A 33 23.22 -3.04 -3.21
N GLU A 34 22.55 -2.59 -4.26
CA GLU A 34 22.12 -1.21 -4.43
C GLU A 34 20.60 -1.13 -4.61
N PRO A 35 19.91 -0.10 -4.08
CA PRO A 35 18.49 0.10 -4.33
C PRO A 35 18.28 0.75 -5.71
N GLN A 36 18.80 0.10 -6.75
CA GLN A 36 18.82 0.59 -8.12
C GLN A 36 18.23 -0.44 -9.08
N VAL A 37 17.46 0.06 -10.06
CA VAL A 37 16.95 -0.72 -11.19
C VAL A 37 17.62 -0.24 -12.47
N GLN A 38 18.01 -1.18 -13.34
CA GLN A 38 18.63 -0.91 -14.64
C GLN A 38 17.79 -1.47 -15.77
N LEU A 39 17.66 -0.69 -16.86
CA LEU A 39 17.04 -1.18 -18.09
C LEU A 39 18.04 -2.00 -18.90
N ARG A 40 17.70 -3.26 -19.17
CA ARG A 40 18.54 -4.19 -19.94
C ARG A 40 18.87 -3.63 -21.33
N GLY A 41 20.13 -3.76 -21.73
CA GLY A 41 20.63 -3.28 -23.01
C GLY A 41 20.81 -1.76 -23.09
N THR A 42 20.78 -1.06 -21.95
CA THR A 42 21.01 0.39 -21.88
C THR A 42 21.85 0.76 -20.66
N GLU A 43 22.44 1.96 -20.70
CA GLU A 43 23.13 2.59 -19.57
C GLU A 43 22.17 3.32 -18.60
N LYS A 44 20.85 3.18 -18.78
CA LYS A 44 19.86 3.88 -17.95
C LYS A 44 19.59 3.10 -16.66
N SER A 45 19.87 3.75 -15.53
CA SER A 45 19.56 3.25 -14.20
C SER A 45 18.84 4.30 -13.35
N PHE A 46 18.06 3.83 -12.36
CA PHE A 46 17.28 4.67 -11.46
C PHE A 46 17.39 4.16 -10.04
N THR A 47 17.75 5.05 -9.10
CA THR A 47 17.91 4.73 -7.68
C THR A 47 16.68 5.19 -6.90
N TYR A 48 16.21 4.34 -6.00
CA TYR A 48 15.07 4.58 -5.12
C TYR A 48 15.43 4.27 -3.66
N ASN A 49 14.47 4.40 -2.74
CA ASN A 49 14.71 4.02 -1.34
C ASN A 49 14.78 2.49 -1.21
N HIS A 50 13.95 1.77 -1.97
CA HIS A 50 13.97 0.32 -2.07
C HIS A 50 13.69 -0.14 -3.50
N VAL A 51 14.38 -1.19 -3.94
CA VAL A 51 14.12 -1.88 -5.21
C VAL A 51 14.06 -3.37 -4.95
N PHE A 52 12.96 -4.01 -5.37
CA PHE A 52 12.71 -5.42 -5.16
C PHE A 52 12.55 -6.16 -6.49
N GLY A 53 13.26 -7.28 -6.61
CA GLY A 53 13.18 -8.19 -7.75
C GLY A 53 11.88 -8.99 -7.80
N ALA A 54 11.70 -9.73 -8.89
CA ALA A 54 10.53 -10.56 -9.14
C ALA A 54 10.38 -11.75 -8.18
N ASP A 55 11.46 -12.11 -7.49
CA ASP A 55 11.60 -13.19 -6.54
C ASP A 55 11.22 -12.80 -5.10
N ILE A 56 10.99 -11.50 -4.83
CA ILE A 56 10.68 -11.03 -3.48
C ILE A 56 9.36 -11.62 -2.96
N GLU A 57 9.42 -12.20 -1.76
CA GLU A 57 8.21 -12.65 -1.07
C GLU A 57 7.44 -11.47 -0.46
N GLN A 58 6.13 -11.67 -0.24
CA GLN A 58 5.26 -10.64 0.32
C GLN A 58 5.70 -10.19 1.72
N GLU A 59 6.21 -11.13 2.52
CA GLU A 59 6.68 -10.87 3.87
C GLU A 59 7.92 -10.00 3.89
N ASP A 60 8.94 -10.36 3.11
CA ASP A 60 10.19 -9.61 3.03
C ASP A 60 9.96 -8.20 2.47
N PHE A 61 9.09 -8.07 1.47
CA PHE A 61 8.65 -6.78 0.97
C PHE A 61 8.03 -5.92 2.07
N TYR A 62 7.10 -6.47 2.85
CA TYR A 62 6.43 -5.75 3.94
C TYR A 62 7.41 -5.36 5.05
N ASN A 63 8.23 -6.31 5.53
CA ASN A 63 9.19 -6.10 6.60
C ASN A 63 10.22 -5.01 6.24
N THR A 64 10.64 -4.95 4.97
CA THR A 64 11.65 -4.01 4.51
C THR A 64 11.07 -2.62 4.23
N ALA A 65 9.96 -2.52 3.48
CA ALA A 65 9.48 -1.23 2.97
C ALA A 65 8.37 -0.59 3.81
N VAL A 66 7.66 -1.35 4.64
CA VAL A 66 6.42 -0.89 5.27
C VAL A 66 6.45 -0.93 6.79
N LYS A 67 6.99 -2.00 7.38
CA LYS A 67 6.88 -2.26 8.82
C LYS A 67 7.35 -1.08 9.68
N GLY A 68 8.49 -0.47 9.34
CA GLY A 68 9.00 0.71 10.07
C GLY A 68 8.09 1.94 9.97
N MET A 69 7.24 2.04 8.95
CA MET A 69 6.24 3.10 8.86
C MET A 69 5.08 2.88 9.82
N VAL A 70 4.67 1.62 10.06
CA VAL A 70 3.61 1.30 11.02
C VAL A 70 3.97 1.77 12.43
N ASP A 71 5.25 1.63 12.81
CA ASP A 71 5.75 2.13 14.10
C ASP A 71 5.58 3.65 14.28
N ASN A 72 5.55 4.43 13.18
CA ASN A 72 5.37 5.88 13.24
C ASN A 72 3.92 6.27 13.58
N ILE A 73 2.93 5.42 13.31
CA ILE A 73 1.53 5.64 13.72
C ILE A 73 1.46 5.80 15.24
N PHE A 74 2.16 4.92 15.98
CA PHE A 74 2.21 4.94 17.45
C PHE A 74 3.11 6.04 18.04
N LYS A 75 3.76 6.85 17.20
CA LYS A 75 4.44 8.10 17.59
C LYS A 75 3.58 9.33 17.33
N GLY A 76 2.35 9.15 16.82
CA GLY A 76 1.40 10.22 16.52
C GLY A 76 1.52 10.80 15.10
N TYR A 77 2.17 10.09 14.18
CA TYR A 77 2.28 10.53 12.78
C TYR A 77 1.23 9.88 11.88
N ASN A 78 0.79 10.64 10.87
CA ASN A 78 -0.02 10.11 9.78
C ASN A 78 0.88 9.37 8.79
N VAL A 79 0.46 8.17 8.37
CA VAL A 79 1.21 7.31 7.44
C VAL A 79 0.31 6.94 6.27
N THR A 80 0.80 7.17 5.06
CA THR A 80 0.09 6.83 3.81
C THR A 80 0.97 5.95 2.94
N ILE A 81 0.42 4.82 2.51
CA ILE A 81 1.07 3.90 1.56
C ILE A 81 0.21 3.83 0.31
N LEU A 82 0.79 4.20 -0.83
CA LEU A 82 0.12 4.20 -2.12
C LEU A 82 0.83 3.23 -3.07
N ALA A 83 0.07 2.28 -3.63
CA ALA A 83 0.56 1.44 -4.72
C ALA A 83 0.27 2.10 -6.07
N TYR A 84 1.31 2.35 -6.85
CA TYR A 84 1.23 2.99 -8.17
C TYR A 84 1.84 2.09 -9.27
N GLY A 85 1.29 2.18 -10.49
CA GLY A 85 1.78 1.45 -11.66
C GLY A 85 0.67 1.11 -12.67
N GLN A 86 1.06 0.59 -13.83
CA GLN A 86 0.10 0.24 -14.90
C GLN A 86 -0.91 -0.84 -14.48
N THR A 87 -2.01 -0.98 -15.22
CA THR A 87 -2.93 -2.11 -15.03
C THR A 87 -2.18 -3.44 -15.18
N GLY A 88 -2.44 -4.37 -14.25
CA GLY A 88 -1.72 -5.65 -14.20
C GLY A 88 -0.31 -5.59 -13.61
N SER A 89 0.18 -4.46 -13.09
CA SER A 89 1.53 -4.37 -12.48
C SER A 89 1.65 -5.02 -11.10
N GLY A 90 0.55 -5.43 -10.48
CA GLY A 90 0.56 -6.05 -9.14
C GLY A 90 0.22 -5.11 -7.97
N LYS A 91 -0.43 -3.96 -8.22
CA LYS A 91 -0.89 -3.04 -7.16
C LYS A 91 -1.79 -3.73 -6.11
N THR A 92 -2.88 -4.34 -6.57
CA THR A 92 -3.85 -5.09 -5.74
C THR A 92 -3.19 -6.25 -5.00
N HIS A 93 -2.29 -6.97 -5.68
CA HIS A 93 -1.51 -8.05 -5.08
C HIS A 93 -0.58 -7.54 -3.96
N SER A 94 0.11 -6.43 -4.19
CA SER A 94 1.02 -5.85 -3.20
C SER A 94 0.27 -5.33 -1.98
N MET A 95 -0.83 -4.60 -2.18
CA MET A 95 -1.64 -4.09 -1.06
C MET A 95 -2.42 -5.19 -0.35
N GLY A 96 -2.81 -6.26 -1.04
CA GLY A 96 -3.59 -7.35 -0.46
C GLY A 96 -5.07 -7.01 -0.26
N THR A 97 -5.64 -6.12 -1.07
CA THR A 97 -7.08 -5.75 -0.96
C THR A 97 -8.03 -6.89 -1.32
N CYS A 98 -7.57 -7.90 -2.06
CA CYS A 98 -8.33 -9.12 -2.37
C CYS A 98 -7.94 -10.31 -1.46
N TYR A 99 -7.48 -10.02 -0.23
CA TYR A 99 -7.07 -11.06 0.70
C TYR A 99 -8.24 -12.00 1.07
N ASN A 100 -7.99 -13.31 1.02
CA ASN A 100 -8.99 -14.35 1.25
C ASN A 100 -8.54 -15.39 2.29
N GLY A 101 -7.59 -15.05 3.17
CA GLY A 101 -7.06 -15.97 4.19
C GLY A 101 -5.86 -16.82 3.75
N GLY A 102 -5.34 -16.63 2.53
CA GLY A 102 -4.18 -17.38 2.03
C GLY A 102 -2.83 -16.94 2.62
N PRO A 103 -1.75 -17.71 2.42
CA PRO A 103 -0.42 -17.40 2.99
C PRO A 103 0.21 -16.12 2.43
N ASN A 104 -0.17 -15.69 1.22
CA ASN A 104 0.39 -14.53 0.52
C ASN A 104 -0.28 -13.21 0.93
N MET A 105 -0.31 -12.94 2.23
CA MET A 105 -0.80 -11.67 2.79
C MET A 105 -0.04 -10.47 2.23
N GLY A 106 -0.76 -9.49 1.66
CA GLY A 106 -0.18 -8.21 1.23
C GLY A 106 0.00 -7.23 2.39
N VAL A 107 0.22 -5.95 2.03
CA VAL A 107 0.50 -4.88 3.00
C VAL A 107 -0.63 -4.65 4.01
N ILE A 108 -1.88 -4.51 3.56
CA ILE A 108 -3.02 -4.15 4.42
C ILE A 108 -3.21 -5.16 5.56
N PRO A 109 -3.37 -6.47 5.31
CA PRO A 109 -3.64 -7.41 6.39
C PRO A 109 -2.45 -7.59 7.34
N ARG A 110 -1.20 -7.42 6.86
CA ARG A 110 0.00 -7.42 7.73
C ARG A 110 0.07 -6.17 8.60
N ALA A 111 -0.20 -4.99 8.04
CA ALA A 111 -0.26 -3.75 8.79
C ALA A 111 -1.32 -3.78 9.89
N ILE A 112 -2.52 -4.32 9.60
CA ILE A 112 -3.56 -4.51 10.60
C ILE A 112 -3.08 -5.42 11.74
N GLN A 113 -2.46 -6.56 11.42
CA GLN A 113 -1.90 -7.46 12.45
C GLN A 113 -0.85 -6.77 13.33
N ASP A 114 0.09 -6.03 12.73
CA ASP A 114 1.12 -5.32 13.49
C ASP A 114 0.52 -4.18 14.34
N ILE A 115 -0.49 -3.46 13.85
CA ILE A 115 -1.21 -2.43 14.62
C ILE A 115 -1.85 -3.06 15.87
N PHE A 116 -2.61 -4.14 15.72
CA PHE A 116 -3.25 -4.78 16.88
C PHE A 116 -2.22 -5.37 17.85
N LYS A 117 -1.15 -5.99 17.34
CA LYS A 117 -0.06 -6.52 18.16
C LYS A 117 0.64 -5.45 18.99
N ILE A 118 0.93 -4.29 18.39
CA ILE A 118 1.56 -3.16 19.09
C ILE A 118 0.57 -2.55 20.09
N SER A 119 -0.71 -2.46 19.74
CA SER A 119 -1.77 -1.97 20.62
C SER A 119 -1.86 -2.81 21.91
N GLU A 120 -1.89 -4.14 21.79
CA GLU A 120 -1.92 -5.06 22.93
C GLU A 120 -0.68 -4.97 23.82
N ALA A 121 0.49 -4.65 23.24
CA ALA A 121 1.74 -4.51 23.96
C ALA A 121 1.85 -3.19 24.74
N LYS A 122 1.11 -2.15 24.33
CA LYS A 122 1.16 -0.78 24.89
C LYS A 122 0.04 -0.53 25.89
N GLN A 123 0.01 -1.33 26.96
CA GLN A 123 -1.06 -1.32 27.97
C GLN A 123 -1.16 -0.01 28.77
N GLU A 124 -0.15 0.87 28.70
CA GLU A 124 -0.18 2.18 29.32
C GLU A 124 -1.04 3.22 28.58
N TYR A 125 -1.51 2.89 27.37
CA TYR A 125 -2.36 3.76 26.54
C TYR A 125 -3.75 3.14 26.35
N ASP A 126 -4.77 4.00 26.31
CA ASP A 126 -6.10 3.63 25.82
C ASP A 126 -6.14 3.84 24.30
N ILE A 127 -6.10 2.76 23.53
CA ILE A 127 -5.96 2.78 22.07
C ILE A 127 -7.28 2.37 21.42
N LYS A 128 -7.87 3.29 20.68
CA LYS A 128 -9.02 3.04 19.81
C LYS A 128 -8.57 2.91 18.36
N VAL A 129 -8.99 1.84 17.70
CA VAL A 129 -8.78 1.61 16.27
C VAL A 129 -10.13 1.75 15.58
N SER A 130 -10.18 2.42 14.44
CA SER A 130 -11.39 2.51 13.62
C SER A 130 -10.99 2.46 12.14
N ILE A 131 -11.86 1.91 11.31
CA ILE A 131 -11.61 1.67 9.89
C ILE A 131 -12.75 2.26 9.07
N SER A 132 -12.36 2.94 7.99
CA SER A 132 -13.23 3.34 6.89
C SER A 132 -12.69 2.75 5.59
N PHE A 133 -13.56 2.40 4.63
CA PHE A 133 -13.12 1.92 3.32
C PHE A 133 -13.90 2.61 2.21
N LEU A 134 -13.19 3.25 1.28
CA LEU A 134 -13.77 4.08 0.23
C LEU A 134 -13.19 3.75 -1.14
N GLU A 135 -13.97 4.02 -2.19
CA GLU A 135 -13.56 3.94 -3.59
C GLU A 135 -13.82 5.27 -4.30
N LEU A 136 -12.84 5.75 -5.06
CA LEU A 136 -13.02 6.83 -6.03
C LEU A 136 -13.20 6.23 -7.43
N TYR A 137 -14.37 6.42 -8.04
CA TYR A 137 -14.68 5.92 -9.37
C TYR A 137 -15.41 6.99 -10.18
N GLN A 138 -14.87 7.34 -11.35
CA GLN A 138 -15.42 8.39 -12.23
C GLN A 138 -15.71 9.70 -11.48
N GLU A 139 -14.73 10.20 -10.73
CA GLU A 139 -14.85 11.42 -9.91
C GLU A 139 -15.91 11.37 -8.80
N GLN A 140 -16.49 10.19 -8.51
CA GLN A 140 -17.45 9.98 -7.43
C GLN A 140 -16.87 9.07 -6.34
N LEU A 141 -17.04 9.48 -5.08
CA LEU A 141 -16.68 8.66 -3.92
C LEU A 141 -17.82 7.74 -3.49
N TYR A 142 -17.47 6.49 -3.18
CA TYR A 142 -18.37 5.47 -2.67
C TYR A 142 -17.83 4.87 -1.37
N ASP A 143 -18.69 4.77 -0.36
CA ASP A 143 -18.44 4.02 0.87
C ASP A 143 -18.56 2.51 0.58
N LEU A 144 -17.49 1.76 0.85
CA LEU A 144 -17.42 0.31 0.62
C LEU A 144 -17.84 -0.51 1.85
N LEU A 145 -18.01 0.12 3.02
CA LEU A 145 -18.49 -0.55 4.24
C LEU A 145 -20.00 -0.44 4.41
N MET A 146 -20.65 0.44 3.65
CA MET A 146 -22.09 0.61 3.70
C MET A 146 -22.82 -0.58 3.06
N ASP A 147 -23.62 -1.29 3.86
CA ASP A 147 -24.48 -2.41 3.40
C ASP A 147 -25.74 -1.90 2.69
N LYS A 148 -25.56 -1.18 1.60
CA LYS A 148 -26.62 -0.62 0.75
C LYS A 148 -26.26 -0.77 -0.73
N PRO A 149 -27.24 -0.62 -1.65
CA PRO A 149 -26.93 -0.53 -3.07
C PRO A 149 -25.95 0.61 -3.36
N ARG A 150 -25.00 0.40 -4.28
CA ARG A 150 -23.94 1.38 -4.62
C ARG A 150 -24.44 2.79 -4.90
N SER A 151 -25.64 2.95 -5.47
CA SER A 151 -26.27 4.25 -5.72
C SER A 151 -26.57 5.07 -4.46
N GLN A 152 -26.63 4.43 -3.29
CA GLN A 152 -26.88 5.04 -1.99
C GLN A 152 -25.61 5.17 -1.14
N CYS A 153 -24.49 4.62 -1.60
CA CYS A 153 -23.20 4.67 -0.89
C CYS A 153 -22.36 5.89 -1.27
N ILE A 154 -22.94 6.87 -1.97
CA ILE A 154 -22.23 8.06 -2.42
C ILE A 154 -21.94 8.97 -1.22
N VAL A 155 -20.70 9.42 -1.10
CA VAL A 155 -20.23 10.33 -0.05
C VAL A 155 -19.51 11.54 -0.65
N ASP A 156 -19.45 12.64 0.11
CA ASP A 156 -18.88 13.91 -0.36
C ASP A 156 -17.67 14.34 0.48
N ILE A 157 -16.68 14.95 -0.17
CA ILE A 157 -15.55 15.59 0.50
C ILE A 157 -16.00 16.92 1.09
N ARG A 158 -15.60 17.21 2.33
CA ARG A 158 -15.79 18.48 3.00
C ARG A 158 -14.49 18.96 3.62
N GLU A 159 -14.33 20.26 3.73
CA GLU A 159 -13.20 20.89 4.41
C GLU A 159 -13.66 21.44 5.76
N ASP A 160 -13.04 20.95 6.84
CA ASP A 160 -13.22 21.41 8.21
C ASP A 160 -12.00 22.26 8.62
N SER A 161 -12.24 23.38 9.29
CA SER A 161 -11.18 24.34 9.65
C SER A 161 -10.18 23.82 10.68
N VAL A 162 -10.51 22.74 11.40
CA VAL A 162 -9.68 22.14 12.44
C VAL A 162 -9.16 20.77 12.01
N LYS A 163 -10.03 19.93 11.41
CA LYS A 163 -9.71 18.55 11.02
C LYS A 163 -9.14 18.43 9.60
N GLY A 164 -9.19 19.50 8.80
CA GLY A 164 -8.79 19.48 7.40
C GLY A 164 -9.82 18.77 6.52
N ILE A 165 -9.35 17.98 5.56
CA ILE A 165 -10.22 17.26 4.62
C ILE A 165 -10.94 16.11 5.34
N THR A 166 -12.26 16.08 5.23
CA THR A 166 -13.15 15.06 5.80
C THR A 166 -14.08 14.49 4.74
N VAL A 167 -14.59 13.28 4.94
CA VAL A 167 -15.60 12.67 4.05
C VAL A 167 -16.91 12.55 4.81
N SER A 168 -17.89 13.35 4.42
CA SER A 168 -19.17 13.44 5.13
C SER A 168 -20.04 12.21 4.87
N GLY A 169 -20.46 11.55 5.94
CA GLY A 169 -21.32 10.36 5.87
C GLY A 169 -20.56 9.06 5.59
N LEU A 170 -19.23 9.08 5.62
CA LEU A 170 -18.41 7.87 5.53
C LEU A 170 -18.60 7.00 6.79
N THR A 171 -18.85 5.72 6.58
CA THR A 171 -18.97 4.73 7.66
C THR A 171 -17.60 4.50 8.30
N GLU A 172 -17.56 4.60 9.62
CA GLU A 172 -16.42 4.21 10.46
C GLU A 172 -16.85 3.03 11.35
N ILE A 173 -16.08 1.95 11.31
CA ILE A 173 -16.28 0.76 12.15
C ILE A 173 -15.13 0.68 13.15
N GLU A 174 -15.46 0.45 14.41
CA GLU A 174 -14.52 0.23 15.51
C GLU A 174 -14.19 -1.26 15.68
#